data_AF-A0A699U2J5-F1
#
_entry.id   AF-A0A699U2J5-F1
#
_cell.length_a   1.000
_cell.length_b   1.000
_cell.length_c   1.000
_cell.angle_alpha   90.00
_cell.angle_beta   90.00
_cell.angle_gamma   90.00
#
_symmetry.space_group_name_H-M   'P 1'
#
loop_
_entity.id
_entity.type
_entity.pdbx_description
1 polymer ?
#
loop_
_entity_poly.entity_id
_entity_poly.type
_entity_poly.pdbx_seq_one_letter_code
_entity_poly.pdbx_strand_id
1 'polypeptide(L)'
;MRLHDSKIKDCVFNIGDRVLLFNSRPNIISGKLKSRWSGPFTISRVFPYGTVELSQPDGPNFKVNGQRLKHYFRDDIPKVVVPDL
;
A
#
# COMPACT_ATOMS: atom_id res chain seq x y z
N MET A 1 21.11 -9.42 20.63
CA MET A 1 20.62 -8.18 20.00
C MET A 1 20.08 -8.48 18.60
N ARG A 2 19.08 -9.34 18.50
CA ARG A 2 18.52 -9.82 17.22
C ARG A 2 17.10 -10.22 17.55
N LEU A 3 16.12 -9.60 16.88
CA LEU A 3 14.70 -9.92 16.76
C LEU A 3 13.88 -8.62 16.69
N HIS A 4 14.11 -7.79 15.67
CA HIS A 4 13.22 -6.63 15.43
C HIS A 4 12.73 -6.45 13.99
N ASP A 5 13.32 -7.10 12.98
CA ASP A 5 12.92 -6.88 11.57
C ASP A 5 12.07 -8.00 10.94
N SER A 6 11.67 -9.03 11.70
CA SER A 6 10.95 -10.20 11.16
C SER A 6 9.48 -9.92 10.78
N LYS A 7 9.04 -8.65 10.77
CA LYS A 7 7.66 -8.23 10.48
C LYS A 7 7.52 -7.32 9.27
N ILE A 8 8.59 -7.13 8.48
CA ILE A 8 8.44 -6.51 7.16
C ILE A 8 7.67 -7.51 6.31
N LYS A 9 6.35 -7.32 6.22
CA LYS A 9 5.53 -8.06 5.27
C LYS A 9 5.97 -7.62 3.88
N ASP A 10 6.53 -8.55 3.11
CA ASP A 10 6.73 -8.40 1.68
C ASP A 10 5.36 -8.32 0.99
N CYS A 11 4.77 -7.13 1.01
CA CYS A 11 3.61 -6.81 0.18
C CYS A 11 4.12 -6.59 -1.23
N VAL A 12 3.99 -7.61 -2.08
CA VAL A 12 4.18 -7.46 -3.52
C VAL A 12 2.99 -6.65 -4.05
N PHE A 13 3.31 -5.60 -4.79
CA PHE A 13 2.38 -4.69 -5.42
C PHE A 13 2.55 -4.77 -6.93
N ASN A 14 1.44 -4.77 -7.67
CA ASN A 14 1.43 -4.73 -9.13
C ASN A 14 0.79 -3.44 -9.62
N ILE A 15 1.14 -3.06 -10.85
CA ILE A 15 0.48 -1.94 -11.54
C ILE A 15 -1.00 -2.28 -11.71
N GLY A 16 -1.89 -1.35 -11.35
CA GLY A 16 -3.34 -1.54 -11.37
C GLY A 16 -3.95 -2.01 -10.05
N ASP A 17 -3.15 -2.43 -9.07
CA ASP A 17 -3.67 -2.82 -7.74
C ASP A 17 -4.29 -1.62 -7.03
N ARG A 18 -5.41 -1.86 -6.33
CA ARG A 18 -6.04 -0.88 -5.45
C ARG A 18 -5.48 -0.99 -4.04
N VAL A 19 -4.92 0.11 -3.54
CA VAL A 19 -4.24 0.16 -2.24
C VAL A 19 -4.73 1.32 -1.39
N LEU A 20 -4.69 1.12 -0.08
CA LEU A 20 -4.86 2.13 0.94
C LEU A 20 -3.50 2.67 1.37
N LEU A 21 -3.43 3.98 1.61
CA LEU A 21 -2.22 4.63 2.09
C LEU A 21 -2.32 4.93 3.58
N PHE A 22 -1.31 4.53 4.35
CA PHE A 22 -1.22 4.88 5.76
C PHE A 22 -0.80 6.35 5.96
N ASN A 23 -1.72 7.18 6.44
CA ASN A 23 -1.41 8.54 6.87
C ASN A 23 -0.94 8.54 8.33
N SER A 24 0.34 8.87 8.51
CA SER A 24 0.99 8.96 9.82
C SER A 24 0.65 10.27 10.54
N ARG A 25 0.11 11.28 9.85
CA ARG A 25 -0.31 12.52 10.51
C ARG A 25 -1.52 12.22 11.40
N PRO A 26 -1.38 12.31 12.72
CA PRO A 26 -2.46 11.98 13.62
C PRO A 26 -3.52 13.07 13.57
N ASN A 27 -4.79 12.68 13.40
CA ASN A 27 -5.89 13.56 13.74
C ASN A 27 -6.17 13.40 15.24
N ILE A 28 -5.98 14.47 15.99
CA ILE A 28 -6.36 14.55 17.40
C ILE A 28 -7.88 14.72 17.44
N ILE A 29 -8.60 13.60 17.50
CA ILE A 29 -10.05 13.63 17.77
C ILE A 29 -10.19 13.53 19.29
N SER A 30 -10.59 14.63 19.94
CA SER A 30 -10.88 14.81 21.37
C SER A 30 -10.28 13.71 22.29
N GLY A 31 -8.95 13.67 22.39
CA GLY A 31 -8.24 12.81 23.35
C GLY A 31 -7.61 11.51 22.82
N LYS A 32 -7.72 11.15 21.53
CA LYS A 32 -7.03 9.95 21.00
C LYS A 32 -6.34 10.22 19.66
N LEU A 33 -5.05 9.85 19.58
CA LEU A 33 -4.30 9.78 18.32
C LEU A 33 -4.81 8.58 17.53
N LYS A 34 -5.47 8.82 16.40
CA LYS A 34 -5.82 7.76 15.44
C LYS A 34 -5.05 8.01 14.15
N SER A 35 -4.21 7.06 13.77
CA SER A 35 -3.68 6.97 12.42
C SER A 35 -4.81 6.54 11.47
N ARG A 36 -4.86 7.13 10.27
CA ARG A 36 -5.92 6.85 9.30
C ARG A 36 -5.36 6.22 8.03
N TRP A 37 -6.08 5.26 7.49
CA TRP A 37 -5.91 4.83 6.10
C TRP A 37 -6.63 5.83 5.20
N SER A 38 -5.89 6.45 4.28
CA SER A 38 -6.42 7.25 3.19
C SER A 38 -6.87 6.32 2.06
N GLY A 39 -7.89 6.75 1.33
CA GLY A 39 -8.75 5.96 0.44
C GLY A 39 -8.08 5.10 -0.63
N PRO A 40 -8.87 4.47 -1.52
CA PRO A 40 -8.33 3.58 -2.53
C PRO A 40 -7.58 4.39 -3.59
N PHE A 41 -6.29 4.10 -3.72
CA PHE A 41 -5.41 4.58 -4.78
C PHE A 41 -5.11 3.44 -5.73
N THR A 42 -4.85 3.76 -7.00
CA THR A 42 -4.39 2.77 -7.98
C THR A 42 -2.89 2.90 -8.15
N ILE A 43 -2.19 1.79 -8.25
CA ILE A 43 -0.74 1.81 -8.48
C ILE A 43 -0.47 2.07 -9.96
N SER A 44 0.24 3.16 -10.28
CA SER A 44 0.66 3.49 -11.64
C SER A 44 1.99 2.83 -11.99
N ARG A 45 2.93 2.80 -11.05
CA ARG A 45 4.28 2.24 -11.24
C ARG A 45 4.81 1.65 -9.95
N VAL A 46 5.59 0.58 -10.08
CA VAL A 46 6.34 -0.03 -8.98
C VAL A 46 7.81 0.10 -9.31
N PHE A 47 8.57 0.68 -8.39
CA PHE A 47 10.01 0.83 -8.52
C PHE A 47 10.72 -0.29 -7.76
N PRO A 48 11.97 -0.64 -8.17
CA PRO A 48 12.81 -1.49 -7.34
C PRO A 48 12.96 -0.87 -5.94
N TYR A 49 13.20 -1.71 -4.93
CA TYR A 49 13.37 -1.32 -3.52
C TYR A 49 12.09 -0.86 -2.80
N GLY A 50 10.91 -1.16 -3.35
CA GLY A 50 9.64 -1.03 -2.63
C GLY A 50 9.04 0.38 -2.63
N THR A 51 9.51 1.28 -3.50
CA THR A 51 8.81 2.54 -3.75
C THR A 51 7.71 2.31 -4.79
N VAL A 52 6.53 2.87 -4.55
CA VAL A 52 5.34 2.72 -5.38
C VAL A 52 4.80 4.08 -5.73
N GLU A 53 4.45 4.28 -7.00
CA GLU A 53 3.75 5.47 -7.47
C GLU A 53 2.25 5.21 -7.51
N LEU A 54 1.50 6.10 -6.88
CA LEU A 54 0.05 6.07 -6.82
C LEU A 54 -0.52 7.11 -7.77
N SER A 55 -1.56 6.71 -8.51
CA SER A 55 -2.40 7.63 -9.26
C SER A 55 -3.58 8.12 -8.43
N GLN A 56 -3.96 9.37 -8.65
CA GLN A 56 -5.14 10.01 -8.08
C GLN A 56 -6.03 10.53 -9.21
N PRO A 57 -7.36 10.50 -9.04
CA PRO A 57 -8.28 11.04 -10.04
C PRO A 57 -8.15 12.57 -10.18
N ASP A 58 -7.90 13.27 -9.07
CA ASP A 58 -7.96 14.74 -9.00
C ASP A 58 -6.58 15.42 -8.99
N GLY A 59 -5.49 14.72 -9.32
CA GLY A 59 -4.17 15.31 -9.15
C GLY A 59 -3.00 14.52 -9.71
N PRO A 60 -1.79 15.06 -9.56
CA PRO A 60 -0.57 14.42 -10.02
C PRO A 60 -0.31 13.12 -9.25
N ASN A 61 0.29 12.16 -9.93
CA ASN A 61 0.77 10.94 -9.30
C ASN A 61 1.82 11.28 -8.24
N PHE A 62 1.87 10.49 -7.17
CA PHE A 62 2.84 10.70 -6.09
C PHE A 62 3.47 9.38 -5.64
N LYS A 63 4.73 9.48 -5.19
CA LYS A 63 5.54 8.33 -4.79
C LYS A 63 5.47 8.12 -3.28
N VAL A 64 5.30 6.86 -2.87
CA VAL A 64 5.25 6.45 -1.47
C VAL A 64 6.05 5.17 -1.26
N ASN A 65 6.50 4.95 -0.04
CA ASN A 65 7.09 3.68 0.35
C ASN A 65 5.98 2.62 0.49
N GLY A 66 6.15 1.47 -0.16
CA GLY A 66 5.24 0.32 -0.14
C GLY A 66 4.99 -0.23 1.27
N GLN A 67 5.90 0.00 2.23
CA GLN A 67 5.69 -0.34 3.64
C GLN A 67 4.49 0.40 4.26
N ARG A 68 4.07 1.53 3.68
CA ARG A 68 2.91 2.33 4.12
C ARG A 68 1.65 2.00 3.34
N LEU A 69 1.70 1.01 2.45
CA LEU A 69 0.58 0.61 1.61
C LEU A 69 -0.04 -0.69 2.10
N LYS A 70 -1.34 -0.82 1.87
CA LYS A 70 -2.11 -2.04 2.13
C LYS A 70 -3.09 -2.28 1.00
N HIS A 71 -3.23 -3.52 0.54
CA HIS A 71 -4.27 -3.89 -0.44
C HIS A 71 -5.68 -3.54 0.06
N TYR A 72 -6.47 -2.86 -0.79
CA TYR A 72 -7.80 -2.35 -0.45
C TYR A 72 -8.84 -3.49 -0.32
N PHE A 73 -8.80 -4.45 -1.26
CA PHE A 73 -9.58 -5.69 -1.24
C PHE A 73 -8.65 -6.86 -1.55
N ARG A 74 -8.53 -7.84 -0.65
CA ARG A 74 -7.68 -9.02 -0.84
C ARG A 74 -8.48 -10.33 -0.86
N ASP A 75 -9.76 -10.27 -1.18
CA ASP A 75 -10.65 -11.44 -1.10
C ASP A 75 -11.16 -11.97 -2.45
N ASP A 76 -10.98 -11.27 -3.59
CA ASP A 76 -11.56 -11.71 -4.89
C ASP A 76 -10.66 -11.50 -6.12
N ILE A 77 -9.32 -11.46 -5.96
CA ILE A 77 -8.44 -11.70 -7.11
C ILE A 77 -8.03 -13.17 -7.01
N PRO A 78 -8.60 -14.09 -7.81
CA PRO A 78 -7.95 -15.37 -8.01
C PRO A 78 -6.54 -15.05 -8.47
N LYS A 79 -5.53 -15.48 -7.70
CA LYS A 79 -4.17 -15.62 -8.24
C LYS A 79 -4.37 -16.40 -9.52
N VAL A 80 -4.26 -15.74 -10.67
CA VAL A 80 -4.09 -16.43 -11.95
C VAL A 80 -2.71 -17.05 -11.84
N VAL A 81 -2.66 -18.19 -11.17
CA VAL A 81 -1.61 -19.17 -11.34
C VAL A 81 -1.86 -19.64 -12.75
N VAL A 82 -1.15 -19.08 -13.71
CA VAL A 82 -1.03 -19.70 -15.02
C VAL A 82 -0.29 -21.00 -14.73
N PRO A 83 -0.89 -22.20 -14.83
CA PRO A 83 -0.09 -23.40 -14.89
C PRO A 83 0.53 -23.38 -16.28
N ASP A 84 1.86 -23.30 -16.34
CA ASP A 84 2.61 -23.61 -17.54
C ASP A 84 2.11 -24.95 -18.15
N LEU A 85 2.06 -24.97 -19.48
CA LEU A 85 1.52 -26.00 -20.37
C LEU A 85 1.99 -27.43 -20.04
#